data_AF-A0A2D0JQU7-F1
#
_entry.id   AF-A0A2D0JQU7-F1
#
_cell.length_a   1.000
_cell.length_b   1.000
_cell.length_c   1.000
_cell.angle_alpha   90.00
_cell.angle_beta   90.00
_cell.angle_gamma   90.00
#
_symmetry.space_group_name_H-M   'P 1'
#
loop_
_entity.id
_entity.type
_entity.pdbx_description
1 polymer ?
#
loop_
_entity_poly.entity_id
_entity_poly.type
_entity_poly.pdbx_seq_one_letter_code
_entity_poly.pdbx_strand_id
1 'polypeptide(L)'
;MTWWQLLSSEPQLSIRRKIMSIEKQILNQLQSIEVTMKAVGLWQNYPPKPESFESTEPFSIDTMSAEEWLQWVLIPRMRALIEQKANLPTAFSIAPYFEEVYKEETERYLPLLEHLRALDNLFMQDI
;
A
#
# COMPACT_ATOMS: atom_id res chain seq x y z
N MET A 1 11.98 21.02 39.51
CA MET A 1 12.32 19.90 38.61
C MET A 1 11.06 19.11 38.35
N THR A 2 10.39 19.36 37.23
CA THR A 2 9.16 18.65 36.90
C THR A 2 9.49 17.23 36.49
N TRP A 3 9.17 16.29 37.37
CA TRP A 3 9.20 14.84 37.14
C TRP A 3 8.45 14.40 35.86
N TRP A 4 7.59 15.25 35.31
CA TRP A 4 6.88 15.08 34.03
C TRP A 4 7.79 14.91 32.80
N GLN A 5 9.01 15.45 32.80
CA GLN A 5 9.91 15.41 31.64
C GLN A 5 10.71 14.10 31.51
N LEU A 6 10.93 13.37 32.61
CA LEU A 6 11.57 12.05 32.62
C LEU A 6 10.55 10.91 32.38
N LEU A 7 9.27 11.14 32.71
CA LEU A 7 8.15 10.20 32.52
C LEU A 7 7.53 10.23 31.11
N SER A 8 7.83 11.23 30.27
CA SER A 8 7.36 11.31 28.87
C SER A 8 8.15 10.43 27.88
N SER A 9 8.95 9.49 28.40
CA SER A 9 9.54 8.31 27.73
C SER A 9 9.99 8.48 26.26
N GLU A 10 11.28 8.79 26.08
CA GLU A 10 11.99 8.79 24.78
C GLU A 10 11.70 7.60 23.84
N PRO A 11 11.50 6.35 24.33
CA PRO A 11 11.16 5.22 23.46
C PRO A 11 9.83 5.41 22.72
N GLN A 12 8.80 5.94 23.39
CA GLN A 12 7.47 6.15 22.79
C GLN A 12 7.50 7.27 21.75
N LEU A 13 8.24 8.34 22.02
CA LEU A 13 8.48 9.42 21.06
C LEU A 13 9.28 8.95 19.83
N SER A 14 10.28 8.09 20.04
CA SER A 14 11.08 7.51 18.94
C SER A 14 10.23 6.59 18.06
N ILE A 15 9.44 5.70 18.66
CA ILE A 15 8.50 4.81 17.96
C ILE A 15 7.46 5.64 17.20
N ARG A 16 6.84 6.64 17.83
CA ARG A 16 5.89 7.53 17.16
C ARG A 16 6.51 8.28 15.97
N ARG A 17 7.76 8.76 16.09
CA ARG A 17 8.47 9.39 14.96
C ARG A 17 8.76 8.39 13.83
N LYS A 18 9.17 7.17 14.16
CA LYS A 18 9.39 6.09 13.19
C LYS A 18 8.09 5.76 12.46
N ILE A 19 6.97 5.63 13.18
CA ILE A 19 5.64 5.38 12.59
C ILE A 19 5.21 6.52 11.66
N MET A 20 5.31 7.78 12.08
CA MET A 20 4.98 8.90 11.19
C MET A 20 5.88 8.93 9.93
N SER A 21 7.13 8.49 10.05
CA SER A 21 8.03 8.34 8.89
C SER A 21 7.60 7.21 7.96
N ILE A 22 7.15 6.06 8.50
CA ILE A 22 6.70 4.93 7.68
C ILE A 22 5.39 5.25 6.94
N GLU A 23 4.43 5.88 7.63
CA GLU A 23 3.16 6.34 7.04
C GLU A 23 3.42 7.25 5.83
N LYS A 24 4.36 8.20 5.98
CA LYS A 24 4.76 9.09 4.88
C LYS A 24 5.39 8.33 3.71
N GLN A 25 6.25 7.35 4.00
CA GLN A 25 6.86 6.52 2.95
C GLN A 25 5.81 5.69 2.21
N ILE A 26 4.85 5.11 2.93
CA ILE A 26 3.72 4.39 2.33
C ILE A 26 2.92 5.32 1.41
N LEU A 27 2.52 6.52 1.89
CA LEU A 27 1.77 7.47 1.07
C LEU A 27 2.53 7.90 -0.20
N ASN A 28 3.84 8.13 -0.09
CA ASN A 28 4.68 8.41 -1.26
C ASN A 28 4.68 7.25 -2.23
N GLN A 29 4.76 6.01 -1.73
CA GLN A 29 4.80 4.83 -2.57
C GLN A 29 3.45 4.57 -3.27
N LEU A 30 2.32 4.79 -2.58
CA LEU A 30 0.99 4.77 -3.19
C LEU A 30 0.86 5.82 -4.30
N GLN A 31 1.43 7.01 -4.10
CA GLN A 31 1.45 8.05 -5.14
C GLN A 31 2.28 7.64 -6.36
N SER A 32 3.47 7.07 -6.15
CA SER A 32 4.32 6.58 -7.24
C SER A 32 3.66 5.43 -8.01
N ILE A 33 2.96 4.53 -7.33
CA ILE A 33 2.15 3.48 -7.95
C ILE A 33 1.08 4.10 -8.86
N GLU A 34 0.27 5.03 -8.34
CA GLU A 34 -0.77 5.71 -9.12
C GLU A 34 -0.21 6.41 -10.36
N VAL A 35 0.88 7.19 -10.20
CA VAL A 35 1.54 7.89 -11.32
C VAL A 35 2.02 6.89 -12.37
N THR A 36 2.60 5.78 -11.94
CA THR A 36 3.11 4.75 -12.85
C THR A 36 1.97 4.04 -13.57
N MET A 37 0.90 3.65 -12.87
CA MET A 37 -0.30 3.07 -13.49
C MET A 37 -0.88 3.99 -14.57
N LYS A 38 -0.92 5.31 -14.33
CA LYS A 38 -1.33 6.29 -15.34
C LYS A 38 -0.38 6.31 -16.53
N ALA A 39 0.94 6.30 -16.28
CA ALA A 39 1.96 6.33 -17.33
C ALA A 39 1.93 5.08 -18.24
N VAL A 40 1.65 3.90 -17.69
CA VAL A 40 1.60 2.64 -18.46
C VAL A 40 0.20 2.31 -19.01
N GLY A 41 -0.79 3.15 -18.73
CA GLY A 41 -2.17 3.02 -19.24
C GLY A 41 -3.06 2.03 -18.49
N LEU A 42 -2.70 1.65 -17.25
CA LEU A 42 -3.51 0.76 -16.40
C LEU A 42 -4.58 1.51 -15.59
N TRP A 43 -4.38 2.82 -15.36
CA TRP A 43 -5.31 3.60 -14.55
C TRP A 43 -6.65 3.80 -15.26
N GLN A 44 -7.74 3.43 -14.58
CA GLN A 44 -9.09 3.48 -15.12
C GLN A 44 -9.85 4.74 -14.64
N ASN A 45 -10.73 5.26 -15.49
CA ASN A 45 -11.55 6.45 -15.16
C ASN A 45 -12.84 6.11 -14.43
N TYR A 46 -13.31 4.87 -14.52
CA TYR A 46 -14.57 4.42 -13.95
C TYR A 46 -14.31 3.22 -13.04
N PRO A 47 -15.04 3.10 -11.91
CA PRO A 47 -14.91 1.95 -11.04
C PRO A 47 -15.53 0.69 -11.69
N PRO A 48 -15.13 -0.52 -11.23
CA PRO A 48 -15.83 -1.76 -11.51
C PRO A 48 -17.30 -1.69 -11.04
N LYS A 49 -18.08 -2.69 -11.44
CA LYS A 49 -19.46 -2.80 -10.97
C LYS A 49 -19.49 -3.05 -9.45
N PRO A 50 -20.54 -2.63 -8.73
CA PRO A 50 -20.63 -2.81 -7.29
C PRO A 50 -20.42 -4.27 -6.83
N GLU A 51 -20.91 -5.24 -7.60
CA GLU A 51 -20.78 -6.67 -7.30
C GLU A 51 -19.31 -7.14 -7.30
N SER A 52 -18.43 -6.45 -8.03
CA SER A 52 -17.01 -6.79 -8.04
C SER A 52 -16.34 -6.57 -6.69
N PHE A 53 -16.88 -5.72 -5.82
CA PHE A 53 -16.36 -5.44 -4.48
C PHE A 53 -16.86 -6.44 -3.43
N GLU A 54 -17.76 -7.35 -3.79
CA GLU A 54 -18.38 -8.31 -2.86
C GLU A 54 -17.61 -9.64 -2.76
N SER A 55 -16.53 -9.80 -3.55
CA SER A 55 -15.70 -11.02 -3.50
C SER A 55 -15.04 -11.23 -2.14
N THR A 56 -15.04 -12.49 -1.70
CA THR A 56 -14.36 -12.95 -0.49
C THR A 56 -12.99 -13.57 -0.78
N GLU A 57 -12.61 -13.73 -2.04
CA GLU A 57 -11.34 -14.30 -2.44
C GLU A 57 -10.19 -13.31 -2.24
N PRO A 58 -8.96 -13.78 -1.96
CA PRO A 58 -7.78 -12.94 -1.94
C PRO A 58 -7.63 -12.15 -3.24
N PHE A 59 -7.34 -10.86 -3.13
CA PHE A 59 -7.19 -9.94 -4.27
C PHE A 59 -8.45 -9.79 -5.16
N SER A 60 -9.61 -10.31 -4.74
CA SER A 60 -10.83 -10.32 -5.54
C SER A 60 -10.62 -10.90 -6.95
N ILE A 61 -9.74 -11.91 -7.06
CA ILE A 61 -9.24 -12.44 -8.34
C ILE A 61 -10.33 -13.04 -9.24
N ASP A 62 -11.47 -13.39 -8.66
CA ASP A 62 -12.65 -13.90 -9.34
C ASP A 62 -13.55 -12.80 -9.92
N THR A 63 -13.46 -11.56 -9.43
CA THR A 63 -14.38 -10.47 -9.80
C THR A 63 -13.73 -9.18 -10.27
N MET A 64 -12.41 -9.03 -10.13
CA MET A 64 -11.62 -7.85 -10.52
C MET A 64 -10.37 -8.25 -11.30
N SER A 65 -9.95 -7.39 -12.22
CA SER A 65 -8.58 -7.44 -12.72
C SER A 65 -7.60 -6.94 -11.66
N ALA A 66 -6.31 -7.24 -11.83
CA ALA A 66 -5.29 -6.87 -10.85
C ALA A 66 -5.16 -5.35 -10.70
N GLU A 67 -5.22 -4.59 -11.81
CA GLU A 67 -5.18 -3.14 -11.79
C GLU A 67 -6.44 -2.51 -11.18
N GLU A 68 -7.62 -3.12 -11.36
CA GLU A 68 -8.86 -2.69 -10.70
C GLU A 68 -8.74 -2.83 -9.19
N TRP A 69 -8.28 -4.00 -8.72
CA TRP A 69 -8.08 -4.23 -7.29
C TRP A 69 -7.02 -3.28 -6.71
N LEU A 70 -5.93 -3.03 -7.43
CA LEU A 70 -4.88 -2.10 -7.01
C LEU A 70 -5.42 -0.68 -6.83
N GLN A 71 -6.14 -0.20 -7.84
CA GLN A 71 -6.67 1.16 -7.89
C GLN A 71 -7.80 1.39 -6.88
N TRP A 72 -8.79 0.49 -6.84
CA TRP A 72 -10.05 0.73 -6.15
C TRP A 72 -10.18 0.06 -4.79
N VAL A 73 -9.32 -0.91 -4.48
CA VAL A 73 -9.31 -1.57 -3.18
C VAL A 73 -8.06 -1.17 -2.40
N LEU A 74 -6.87 -1.46 -2.91
CA LEU A 74 -5.65 -1.33 -2.12
C LEU A 74 -5.30 0.13 -1.82
N ILE A 75 -5.12 0.96 -2.85
CA ILE A 75 -4.71 2.36 -2.69
C ILE A 75 -5.64 3.14 -1.74
N PRO A 76 -6.97 3.16 -1.93
CA PRO A 76 -7.86 3.90 -1.04
C PRO A 76 -7.89 3.32 0.38
N ARG A 77 -7.87 2.00 0.54
CA ARG A 77 -7.83 1.35 1.86
C ARG A 77 -6.60 1.78 2.65
N MET A 78 -5.42 1.77 2.05
CA MET A 78 -4.17 2.13 2.73
C MET A 78 -4.13 3.62 3.09
N ARG A 79 -4.62 4.50 2.20
CA ARG A 79 -4.76 5.94 2.51
C ARG A 79 -5.71 6.16 3.70
N ALA A 80 -6.85 5.47 3.72
CA ALA A 80 -7.83 5.58 4.80
C ALA A 80 -7.29 5.10 6.15
N LEU A 81 -6.55 3.98 6.18
CA LEU A 81 -5.92 3.48 7.41
C LEU A 81 -4.95 4.52 8.01
N ILE A 82 -4.13 5.16 7.17
CA ILE A 82 -3.17 6.17 7.60
C ILE A 82 -3.89 7.45 8.08
N GLU A 83 -4.87 7.93 7.32
CA GLU A 83 -5.65 9.12 7.68
C GLU A 83 -6.35 8.95 9.04
N GLN A 84 -6.89 7.76 9.29
CA GLN A 84 -7.58 7.42 10.54
C GLN A 84 -6.63 7.06 11.68
N LYS A 85 -5.31 7.05 11.46
CA LYS A 85 -4.29 6.57 12.42
C LYS A 85 -4.59 5.17 12.94
N ALA A 86 -5.17 4.33 12.08
CA ALA A 86 -5.50 2.95 12.37
C ALA A 86 -4.22 2.09 12.32
N ASN A 87 -4.30 0.87 12.86
CA ASN A 87 -3.20 -0.07 12.77
C ASN A 87 -3.00 -0.49 11.30
N LEU A 88 -1.77 -0.34 10.84
CA LEU A 88 -1.35 -0.86 9.54
C LEU A 88 -1.34 -2.40 9.56
N PRO A 89 -1.56 -3.06 8.41
CA PRO A 89 -1.45 -4.52 8.33
C PRO A 89 -0.06 -5.01 8.73
N THR A 90 0.01 -6.10 9.51
CA THR A 90 1.29 -6.72 9.92
C THR A 90 1.76 -7.80 8.95
N ALA A 91 0.84 -8.41 8.20
CA ALA A 91 1.12 -9.33 7.12
C ALA A 91 0.68 -8.68 5.81
N PHE A 92 1.63 -8.19 5.04
CA PHE A 92 1.38 -7.48 3.79
C PHE A 92 2.42 -7.88 2.75
N SER A 93 1.96 -8.47 1.65
CA SER A 93 2.76 -8.63 0.44
C SER A 93 1.85 -8.67 -0.77
N ILE A 94 2.13 -7.80 -1.74
CA ILE A 94 1.37 -7.70 -2.99
C ILE A 94 2.25 -7.93 -4.21
N ALA A 95 3.55 -7.65 -4.14
CA ALA A 95 4.43 -7.70 -5.31
C ALA A 95 4.44 -9.08 -6.00
N PRO A 96 4.52 -10.22 -5.27
CA PRO A 96 4.52 -11.54 -5.92
C PRO A 96 3.28 -11.83 -6.77
N TYR A 97 2.11 -11.31 -6.36
CA TYR A 97 0.87 -11.46 -7.13
C TYR A 97 0.94 -10.69 -8.46
N PHE A 98 1.38 -9.43 -8.42
CA PHE A 98 1.49 -8.61 -9.64
C PHE A 98 2.63 -9.04 -10.55
N GLU A 99 3.72 -9.58 -10.00
CA GLU A 99 4.79 -10.20 -10.78
C GLU A 99 4.28 -11.38 -11.61
N GLU A 100 3.43 -12.23 -11.02
CA GLU A 100 2.82 -13.35 -11.74
C GLU A 100 1.84 -12.86 -12.82
N VAL A 101 1.01 -11.86 -12.51
CA VAL A 101 0.04 -11.28 -13.47
C VAL A 101 0.76 -10.66 -14.68
N TYR A 102 1.87 -9.96 -14.46
CA TYR A 102 2.59 -9.22 -15.49
C TYR A 102 3.85 -9.93 -16.03
N LYS A 103 4.04 -11.21 -15.72
CA LYS A 103 5.27 -11.94 -16.07
C LYS A 103 5.63 -11.92 -17.56
N GLU A 104 4.63 -11.98 -18.43
CA GLU A 104 4.81 -11.98 -19.89
C GLU A 104 5.15 -10.59 -20.46
N GLU A 105 4.92 -9.51 -19.70
CA GLU A 105 5.18 -8.11 -20.07
C GLU A 105 6.07 -7.41 -19.03
N THR A 106 6.98 -8.16 -18.39
CA THR A 106 7.77 -7.67 -17.24
C THR A 106 8.50 -6.37 -17.55
N GLU A 107 9.12 -6.21 -18.72
CA GLU A 107 9.85 -4.97 -19.08
C GLU A 107 8.94 -3.74 -19.09
N ARG A 108 7.70 -3.88 -19.56
CA ARG A 108 6.71 -2.80 -19.61
C ARG A 108 6.27 -2.39 -18.21
N TYR A 109 6.07 -3.36 -17.33
CA TYR A 109 5.53 -3.14 -15.99
C TYR A 109 6.59 -3.07 -14.89
N LEU A 110 7.88 -3.22 -15.23
CA LEU A 110 8.99 -3.21 -14.27
C LEU A 110 8.96 -1.99 -13.33
N PRO A 111 8.74 -0.74 -13.79
CA PRO A 111 8.66 0.40 -12.87
C PRO A 111 7.53 0.28 -11.84
N LEU A 112 6.38 -0.29 -12.24
CA LEU A 112 5.27 -0.54 -11.32
C LEU A 112 5.64 -1.64 -10.32
N LEU A 113 6.23 -2.74 -10.79
CA LEU A 113 6.65 -3.86 -9.94
C LEU A 113 7.68 -3.42 -8.88
N GLU A 114 8.65 -2.57 -9.25
CA GLU A 114 9.62 -1.98 -8.32
C GLU A 114 8.94 -1.17 -7.21
N HIS A 115 7.91 -0.40 -7.57
CA HIS A 115 7.12 0.37 -6.62
C HIS A 115 6.28 -0.51 -5.68
N LEU A 116 5.76 -1.63 -6.16
CA LEU A 116 5.05 -2.61 -5.34
C LEU A 116 6.00 -3.34 -4.38
N ARG A 117 7.21 -3.72 -4.84
CA ARG A 117 8.27 -4.30 -3.98
C ARG A 117 8.71 -3.33 -2.90
N ALA A 118 8.91 -2.06 -3.28
CA ALA A 118 9.27 -1.01 -2.33
C ALA A 118 8.18 -0.85 -1.26
N LEU A 119 6.90 -0.95 -1.64
CA LEU A 119 5.79 -0.92 -0.68
C LEU A 119 5.83 -2.12 0.27
N ASP A 120 5.97 -3.36 -0.25
CA ASP A 120 6.08 -4.58 0.56
C ASP A 120 7.20 -4.48 1.59
N ASN A 121 8.36 -3.97 1.19
CA ASN A 121 9.51 -3.80 2.06
C ASN A 121 9.26 -2.86 3.24
N LEU A 122 8.32 -1.90 3.14
CA LEU A 122 7.96 -1.02 4.25
C LEU A 122 7.23 -1.78 5.38
N PHE A 123 6.58 -2.90 5.07
CA PHE A 123 5.87 -3.75 6.04
C PHE A 123 6.73 -4.87 6.60
N MET A 124 7.82 -5.23 5.91
CA MET A 124 8.77 -6.24 6.40
C MET A 124 9.78 -5.69 7.42
N GLN A 125 9.87 -4.37 7.57
CA GLN A 125 10.72 -3.80 8.62
C GLN A 125 10.02 -3.97 9.97
N ASP A 126 10.58 -4.79 10.86
CA ASP A 126 10.08 -4.96 12.23
C ASP A 126 9.73 -3.59 12.86
N ILE A 127 8.43 -3.40 13.15
CA ILE A 127 7.90 -2.24 13.88
C ILE A 127 8.03 -2.49 15.37
#